data_AF-A0A147DAY1-F1
#
_entry.id   AF-A0A147DAY1-F1
#
_cell.length_a   1.000
_cell.length_b   1.000
_cell.length_c   1.000
_cell.angle_alpha   90.00
_cell.angle_beta   90.00
_cell.angle_gamma   90.00
#
_symmetry.space_group_name_H-M   'P 1'
#
loop_
_entity.id
_entity.type
_entity.pdbx_description
1 polymer ?
#
loop_
_entity_poly.entity_id
_entity_poly.type
_entity_poly.pdbx_seq_one_letter_code
_entity_poly.pdbx_strand_id
1 'polypeptide(L)' 'MSRLGELQGELLDFARRHPEGPVHLDLTAVDRGDVGLVQFLVSFQASMSAKGRSLTLALSDSVEQLFQRAGVVVPGR' A
#
# COMPACT_ATOMS: atom_id res chain seq x y z
N MET A 1 13.38 14.58 4.39
CA MET A 1 12.54 13.38 4.58
C MET A 1 12.55 12.57 3.29
N SER A 2 12.34 11.26 3.35
CA SER A 2 12.21 10.45 2.13
C SER A 2 10.76 10.53 1.63
N ARG A 3 10.56 10.49 0.29
CA ARG A 3 9.22 10.48 -0.32
C ARG A 3 8.33 9.34 0.20
N LEU A 4 8.94 8.21 0.55
CA LEU A 4 8.23 7.09 1.16
C LEU A 4 7.69 7.46 2.55
N GLY A 5 8.48 8.15 3.39
CA GLY A 5 8.02 8.59 4.72
C GLY A 5 6.89 9.62 4.64
N GLU A 6 6.90 10.49 3.64
CA GLU A 6 5.81 11.44 3.38
C GLU A 6 4.52 10.69 3.00
N LEU A 7 4.60 9.75 2.06
CA LEU A 7 3.46 8.90 1.68
C LEU A 7 2.90 8.10 2.87
N GLN A 8 3.77 7.57 3.73
CA GLN A 8 3.35 6.87 4.95
C GLN A 8 2.53 7.78 5.86
N GLY A 9 3.01 9.00 6.11
CA GLY A 9 2.31 9.99 6.91
C GLY A 9 0.94 10.33 6.33
N GLU A 10 0.88 10.59 5.03
CA GLU A 10 -0.36 10.93 4.32
C GLU A 10 -1.41 9.81 4.40
N LEU A 11 -0.99 8.55 4.22
CA LEU A 11 -1.90 7.41 4.27
C LEU A 11 -2.41 7.11 5.68
N LEU A 12 -1.57 7.27 6.70
CA LEU A 12 -1.99 7.15 8.09
C LEU A 12 -2.96 8.27 8.46
N ASP A 13 -2.70 9.50 8.02
CA ASP A 13 -3.58 10.64 8.24
C ASP A 13 -4.90 10.51 7.49
N PHE A 14 -4.88 9.98 6.27
CA PHE A 14 -6.08 9.63 5.53
C PHE A 14 -6.90 8.58 6.28
N ALA A 15 -6.29 7.46 6.69
CA ALA A 15 -6.98 6.40 7.39
C ALA A 15 -7.56 6.84 8.74
N ARG A 16 -6.94 7.84 9.39
CA ARG A 16 -7.45 8.47 10.61
C ARG A 16 -8.65 9.38 10.34
N ARG A 17 -8.63 10.17 9.27
CA ARG A 17 -9.72 11.07 8.88
C ARG A 17 -10.92 10.34 8.26
N HIS A 18 -10.66 9.19 7.65
CA HIS A 18 -11.65 8.32 7.02
C HIS A 18 -11.60 6.95 7.70
N PRO A 19 -12.23 6.79 8.88
CA PRO A 19 -12.11 5.58 9.70
C PRO A 19 -12.85 4.37 9.13
N GLU A 20 -13.80 4.58 8.21
CA GLU A 20 -14.68 3.55 7.67
C GLU A 20 -14.44 3.35 6.17
N GLY A 21 -14.95 2.23 5.64
CA GLY A 21 -14.98 1.92 4.21
C GLY A 21 -13.68 1.34 3.64
N PRO A 22 -13.76 0.82 2.41
CA PRO A 22 -12.62 0.27 1.69
C PRO A 22 -11.63 1.38 1.30
N VAL A 23 -10.35 1.03 1.24
CA VAL A 23 -9.29 1.93 0.74
C VAL A 23 -8.82 1.42 -0.61
N HIS A 24 -8.81 2.31 -1.60
CA HIS A 24 -8.28 2.05 -2.93
C HIS A 24 -7.06 2.95 -3.15
N LEU A 25 -5.90 2.34 -3.39
CA LEU A 25 -4.67 3.07 -3.72
C LEU A 25 -4.27 2.78 -5.15
N ASP A 26 -4.25 3.82 -5.97
CA ASP A 26 -3.76 3.77 -7.33
C ASP A 26 -2.29 4.16 -7.37
N LEU A 27 -1.45 3.18 -7.69
CA LEU A 27 0.00 3.30 -7.85
C LEU A 27 0.42 2.92 -9.28
N THR A 28 -0.50 2.97 -10.25
CA THR A 28 -0.19 2.64 -11.66
C THR A 28 0.84 3.57 -12.28
N ALA A 29 0.91 4.83 -11.82
CA ALA A 29 1.92 5.81 -12.22
C ALA A 29 3.27 5.66 -11.48
N VAL A 30 3.39 4.69 -10.56
CA VAL A 30 4.65 4.44 -9.83
C VAL A 30 5.52 3.50 -10.63
N ASP A 31 6.52 4.06 -11.32
CA ASP A 31 7.39 3.28 -12.21
C ASP A 31 8.43 2.43 -11.47
N ARG A 32 8.76 2.79 -10.22
CA ARG A 32 9.78 2.13 -9.40
C ARG A 32 9.38 2.08 -7.93
N GLY A 33 9.57 0.92 -7.32
CA GLY A 33 9.45 0.69 -5.89
C GLY A 33 10.65 -0.07 -5.36
N ASP A 34 10.85 -0.02 -4.06
CA ASP A 34 11.84 -0.84 -3.36
C ASP A 34 11.15 -1.75 -2.34
N VAL A 35 11.94 -2.59 -1.66
CA VAL A 35 11.42 -3.49 -0.64
C VAL A 35 10.73 -2.74 0.51
N GLY A 36 11.11 -1.49 0.78
CA GLY A 36 10.49 -0.63 1.79
C GLY A 36 9.05 -0.27 1.43
N LEU A 37 8.78 0.04 0.16
CA LEU A 37 7.42 0.26 -0.33
C LEU A 37 6.54 -0.99 -0.14
N VAL A 38 7.06 -2.18 -0.48
CA VAL A 38 6.33 -3.45 -0.30
C VAL A 38 6.04 -3.69 1.18
N GLN A 39 7.05 -3.62 2.04
CA GLN A 39 6.89 -3.81 3.50
C GLN A 39 5.86 -2.84 4.08
N PHE A 40 5.88 -1.59 3.64
CA PHE A 40 4.93 -0.59 4.07
C PHE A 40 3.49 -0.94 3.65
N LEU A 41 3.26 -1.23 2.36
CA LEU A 41 1.91 -1.52 1.85
C LEU A 41 1.32 -2.77 2.50
N VAL A 42 2.13 -3.78 2.79
CA VAL A 42 1.73 -5.00 3.51
C VAL A 42 1.36 -4.68 4.96
N SER A 43 2.19 -3.88 5.64
CA SER A 43 1.90 -3.43 7.01
C SER A 43 0.63 -2.59 7.07
N PHE A 44 0.43 -1.74 6.06
CA PHE A 44 -0.77 -0.91 5.93
C PHE A 44 -2.02 -1.77 5.69
N GLN A 45 -1.94 -2.79 4.82
CA GLN A 45 -3.01 -3.78 4.65
C GLN A 45 -3.36 -4.46 5.97
N ALA A 46 -2.36 -4.96 6.72
CA ALA A 46 -2.60 -5.61 8.01
C ALA A 46 -3.28 -4.66 9.01
N SER A 47 -2.88 -3.39 9.04
CA SER A 47 -3.52 -2.36 9.87
C SER A 47 -4.97 -2.10 9.46
N MET A 48 -5.26 -2.07 8.17
CA MET A 48 -6.63 -1.91 7.66
C MET A 48 -7.50 -3.13 8.00
N SER A 49 -6.99 -4.34 7.77
CA SER A 49 -7.68 -5.59 8.10
C SER A 49 -7.99 -5.71 9.59
N ALA A 50 -7.07 -5.31 10.47
CA ALA A 50 -7.30 -5.28 11.92
C ALA A 50 -8.44 -4.34 12.33
N LYS A 51 -8.76 -3.35 11.49
CA LYS A 51 -9.87 -2.40 11.65
C LYS A 51 -11.12 -2.83 10.88
N GLY A 52 -11.15 -4.04 10.31
CA GLY A 52 -12.27 -4.55 9.52
C GLY A 52 -12.40 -3.92 8.13
N ARG A 53 -11.31 -3.35 7.60
CA ARG A 53 -11.29 -2.64 6.31
C ARG A 53 -10.50 -3.42 5.27
N SER A 54 -10.93 -3.32 4.02
CA SER A 54 -10.17 -3.86 2.88
C SER A 54 -9.28 -2.79 2.24
N LEU A 55 -8.13 -3.23 1.73
CA LEU A 55 -7.22 -2.45 0.90
C LEU A 55 -7.12 -3.09 -0.48
N THR A 56 -7.33 -2.31 -1.53
CA THR A 56 -7.09 -2.71 -2.92
C THR A 56 -6.00 -1.84 -3.52
N LEU A 57 -5.02 -2.47 -4.16
CA LEU A 57 -3.95 -1.77 -4.87
C LEU A 57 -4.11 -1.92 -6.38
N ALA A 58 -4.00 -0.82 -7.11
CA ALA A 58 -3.70 -0.84 -8.54
C ALA A 58 -2.21 -0.54 -8.71
N LEU A 59 -1.45 -1.45 -9.32
CA LEU A 59 0.01 -1.36 -9.42
C LEU A 59 0.43 -1.26 -10.89
N SER A 60 1.58 -0.65 -11.14
CA SER A 60 2.30 -0.84 -12.39
C SER A 60 2.90 -2.25 -12.45
N ASP A 61 3.18 -2.76 -13.66
CA ASP A 61 3.82 -4.07 -13.86
C ASP A 61 5.13 -4.20 -13.08
N SER A 62 5.93 -3.13 -13.04
CA SER A 62 7.21 -3.09 -12.34
C SER A 62 7.04 -3.29 -10.83
N VAL A 63 6.04 -2.66 -10.22
CA VAL A 63 5.76 -2.80 -8.79
C VAL A 63 5.12 -4.15 -8.50
N GLU A 64 4.24 -4.64 -9.37
CA GLU A 64 3.65 -5.98 -9.22
C GLU A 64 4.73 -7.09 -9.27
N GLN A 65 5.70 -6.99 -10.19
CA GLN A 65 6.85 -7.90 -10.22
C GLN A 65 7.70 -7.84 -8.94
N LEU A 66 7.78 -6.68 -8.29
CA LEU A 66 8.51 -6.54 -7.04
C LEU A 66 7.81 -7.32 -5.91
N PHE A 67 6.49 -7.25 -5.81
CA PHE A 67 5.71 -8.06 -4.86
C PHE A 67 5.92 -9.56 -5.08
N GLN A 68 5.86 -10.00 -6.34
CA GLN A 68 6.08 -11.40 -6.70
C GLN A 68 7.49 -11.88 -6.32
N ARG A 69 8.53 -11.08 -6.61
CA ARG A 69 9.92 -11.40 -6.24
C ARG A 69 10.15 -11.39 -4.74
N ALA A 70 9.41 -10.55 -4.01
CA ALA A 70 9.43 -10.53 -2.55
C ALA A 70 8.68 -11.72 -1.92
N GLY A 71 7.97 -12.53 -2.73
CA GLY A 71 7.15 -13.64 -2.24
C GLY A 71 5.91 -13.19 -1.47
N VAL A 72 5.41 -11.98 -1.77
CA VAL A 72 4.27 -11.38 -1.06
C VAL A 72 3.06 -11.27 -1.98
N VAL A 73 1.89 -11.65 -1.47
CA VAL A 73 0.61 -11.52 -2.18
C VAL A 73 0.22 -10.03 -2.26
N VAL A 74 -0.23 -9.60 -3.45
CA VAL A 74 -0.71 -8.24 -3.64
C VAL A 74 -2.07 -8.06 -2.94
N PRO A 75 -2.23 -7.06 -2.04
CA PRO A 75 -3.50 -6.79 -1.37
C PRO A 75 -4.68 -6.59 -2.34
N GLY A 76 -5.75 -7.34 -2.12
CA GLY A 76 -7.00 -7.21 -2.90
C GLY A 76 -6.99 -7.96 -4.24
N ARG A 77 -6.01 -8.84 -4.48
CA ARG A 77 -5.94 -9.75 -5.62
C ARG A 77 -5.71 -11.19 -5.18
#